data_AF-A0A1D2M0H9-F1
#
_entry.id   AF-A0A1D2M0H9-F1
#
_cell.length_a   1.000
_cell.length_b   1.000
_cell.length_c   1.000
_cell.angle_alpha   90.00
_cell.angle_beta   90.00
_cell.angle_gamma   90.00
#
_symmetry.space_group_name_H-M   'P 1'
#
loop_
_entity.id
_entity.type
_entity.pdbx_description
1 polymer ?
#
loop_
_entity_poly.entity_id
_entity_poly.type
_entity_poly.pdbx_seq_one_letter_code
_entity_poly.pdbx_strand_id
1 'polypeptide(L)'
;MGKTATQAFVMAQLYTPDGECHGLHGFVIPIRNPSTMLTYPGVTIFDMGEKIGLNGLDNGVMIFDNYAVGRECLLSKTGNITPDGRYVSAYKDPNKRFGASLGNLSAARTGIVQFCAANMCSALAIAIRYSAVRRQFGNAGEQELPVIEYQMQQWRLFPYLAAAYVMKFVGDQIYQNFVTFAMSQFNPDISKDTLATMGI
;
A
#
# COMPACT_ATOMS: atom_id res chain seq x y z
N MET A 1 -11.42 8.62 3.72
CA MET A 1 -12.49 8.26 2.77
C MET A 1 -13.47 7.39 3.49
N GLY A 2 -14.70 7.90 3.62
CA GLY A 2 -15.84 7.46 4.43
C GLY A 2 -16.49 8.70 5.01
N LYS A 3 -15.68 9.63 5.54
CA LYS A 3 -16.13 10.95 5.99
C LYS A 3 -15.32 12.14 5.46
N THR A 4 -14.02 11.97 5.18
CA THR A 4 -13.08 13.11 5.07
C THR A 4 -12.66 13.50 3.64
N ALA A 5 -12.67 12.58 2.68
CA ALA A 5 -12.09 12.83 1.35
C ALA A 5 -13.06 13.63 0.44
N THR A 6 -12.54 14.66 -0.24
CA THR A 6 -13.30 15.49 -1.21
C THR A 6 -13.08 15.07 -2.67
N GLN A 7 -11.94 14.44 -2.95
CA GLN A 7 -11.58 13.83 -4.23
C GLN A 7 -11.21 12.36 -4.02
N ALA A 8 -11.37 11.54 -5.06
CA ALA A 8 -10.98 10.15 -5.04
C ALA A 8 -10.22 9.77 -6.32
N PHE A 9 -9.23 8.91 -6.14
CA PHE A 9 -8.68 8.10 -7.22
C PHE A 9 -9.53 6.83 -7.35
N VAL A 10 -10.17 6.66 -8.51
CA VAL A 10 -11.10 5.56 -8.80
C VAL A 10 -10.54 4.76 -9.96
N MET A 11 -10.45 3.44 -9.79
CA MET A 11 -10.12 2.52 -10.88
C MET A 11 -11.41 1.95 -11.45
N ALA A 12 -11.64 2.11 -12.75
CA ALA A 12 -12.83 1.60 -13.44
C ALA A 12 -12.47 1.05 -14.83
N GLN A 13 -13.32 0.18 -15.37
CA GLN A 13 -13.20 -0.26 -16.77
C GLN A 13 -13.55 0.90 -17.69
N LEU A 14 -12.64 1.22 -18.61
CA LEU A 14 -12.85 2.29 -19.58
C LEU A 14 -13.54 1.74 -20.83
N TYR A 15 -14.73 2.27 -21.12
CA TYR A 15 -15.45 2.05 -22.38
C TYR A 15 -15.46 3.32 -23.22
N THR A 16 -15.28 3.18 -24.53
CA THR A 16 -15.35 4.30 -25.51
C THR A 16 -16.65 4.24 -26.34
N PRO A 17 -16.99 5.30 -27.11
CA PRO A 17 -18.24 5.37 -27.87
C PRO A 17 -18.45 4.27 -28.92
N ASP A 18 -17.38 3.60 -29.34
CA ASP A 18 -17.40 2.39 -30.17
C ASP A 18 -17.88 1.13 -29.43
N GLY A 19 -18.11 1.22 -28.12
CA GLY A 19 -18.51 0.11 -27.26
C GLY A 19 -17.35 -0.77 -26.81
N GLU A 20 -16.10 -0.43 -27.14
CA GLU A 20 -14.94 -1.25 -26.79
C GLU A 20 -14.49 -1.02 -25.35
N CYS A 21 -14.13 -2.11 -24.67
CA CYS A 21 -13.54 -2.09 -23.33
C CYS A 21 -12.02 -2.05 -23.40
N HIS A 22 -11.43 -0.93 -22.96
CA HIS A 22 -9.99 -0.74 -22.93
C HIS A 22 -9.36 -1.18 -21.61
N GLY A 23 -10.10 -1.83 -20.72
CA GLY A 23 -9.61 -2.33 -19.44
C GLY A 23 -9.51 -1.25 -18.35
N LEU A 24 -8.79 -1.56 -17.27
CA LEU A 24 -8.78 -0.76 -16.05
C LEU A 24 -7.97 0.54 -16.21
N HIS A 25 -8.59 1.68 -15.91
CA HIS A 25 -7.96 3.01 -15.91
C HIS A 25 -8.25 3.76 -14.62
N GLY A 26 -7.34 4.66 -14.27
CA GLY A 26 -7.44 5.52 -13.10
C GLY A 26 -8.06 6.87 -13.44
N PHE A 27 -9.03 7.28 -12.62
CA PHE A 27 -9.72 8.55 -12.71
C PHE A 27 -9.54 9.31 -11.40
N VAL A 28 -9.20 10.60 -11.46
CA VAL A 28 -9.23 11.49 -10.30
C VAL A 28 -10.48 12.33 -10.39
N ILE A 29 -11.45 12.05 -9.51
CA ILE A 29 -12.78 12.64 -9.57
C ILE A 29 -13.13 13.37 -8.28
N PRO A 30 -13.89 14.49 -8.36
CA PRO A 30 -14.50 15.09 -7.19
C PRO A 30 -15.61 14.16 -6.67
N ILE A 31 -15.73 14.03 -5.34
CA ILE A 31 -16.73 13.17 -4.69
C ILE A 31 -17.55 13.90 -3.63
N ARG A 32 -17.04 15.02 -3.10
CA ARG A 32 -17.75 15.91 -2.18
C ARG A 32 -17.48 17.37 -2.50
N ASN A 33 -18.44 18.24 -2.20
CA ASN A 33 -18.22 19.67 -2.19
C ASN A 33 -17.25 20.02 -1.03
N PRO A 34 -16.12 20.70 -1.29
CA PRO A 34 -15.10 20.96 -0.27
C PRO A 34 -15.53 21.96 0.81
N SER A 35 -16.55 22.78 0.55
CA SER A 35 -17.09 23.74 1.53
C SER A 35 -18.16 23.14 2.42
N THR A 36 -18.99 22.23 1.89
CA THR A 36 -20.13 21.65 2.64
C THR A 36 -19.91 20.20 3.05
N MET A 37 -18.91 19.51 2.49
CA MET A 37 -18.63 18.08 2.65
C MET A 37 -19.76 17.14 2.21
N LEU A 38 -20.81 17.67 1.58
CA LEU A 38 -21.89 16.88 0.98
C LEU A 38 -21.39 16.19 -0.29
N THR A 39 -21.85 14.96 -0.53
CA THR A 39 -21.52 14.24 -1.76
C THR A 39 -22.20 14.90 -2.96
N TYR A 40 -21.57 14.77 -4.14
CA TYR A 40 -22.21 15.21 -5.38
C TYR A 40 -23.36 14.25 -5.77
N PRO A 41 -24.37 14.73 -6.52
CA PRO A 41 -25.43 13.87 -7.05
C PRO A 41 -24.87 12.66 -7.81
N GLY A 42 -25.45 11.48 -7.60
CA GLY A 42 -24.93 10.22 -8.18
C GLY A 42 -23.76 9.61 -7.41
N VAL A 43 -23.27 10.23 -6.32
CA VAL A 43 -22.22 9.67 -5.46
C VAL A 43 -22.79 9.38 -4.07
N THR A 44 -22.79 8.11 -3.68
CA THR A 44 -23.14 7.68 -2.32
C THR A 44 -21.90 7.18 -1.60
N ILE A 45 -21.63 7.68 -0.39
CA ILE A 45 -20.50 7.25 0.44
C ILE A 45 -20.98 6.98 1.86
N PHE A 46 -20.59 5.84 2.42
CA PHE A 46 -20.82 5.51 3.81
C PHE A 46 -19.58 4.89 4.47
N ASP A 47 -19.48 5.10 5.78
CA ASP A 47 -18.42 4.53 6.63
C ASP A 47 -18.71 3.04 6.86
N MET A 48 -17.67 2.19 6.84
CA MET A 48 -17.83 0.75 7.10
C MET A 48 -18.02 0.43 8.59
N GLY A 49 -17.80 1.39 9.48
CA GLY A 49 -17.98 1.24 10.91
C GLY A 49 -16.76 0.64 11.61
N GLU A 50 -17.06 -0.09 12.69
CA GLU A 50 -16.06 -0.65 13.60
C GLU A 50 -15.25 -1.76 12.92
N LYS A 51 -13.94 -1.73 13.19
CA LYS A 51 -12.95 -2.69 12.72
C LYS A 51 -12.21 -3.28 13.92
N ILE A 52 -11.57 -4.44 13.75
CA ILE A 52 -10.72 -5.08 14.77
C ILE A 52 -9.55 -4.19 15.22
N GLY A 53 -9.13 -3.22 14.40
CA GLY A 53 -8.10 -2.25 14.70
C GLY A 53 -8.13 -1.10 13.70
N LEU A 54 -7.25 -0.12 13.89
CA LEU A 54 -7.15 1.07 13.03
C LEU A 54 -8.49 1.84 12.92
N ASN A 55 -9.27 1.90 14.01
CA ASN A 55 -10.56 2.60 14.05
C ASN A 55 -10.45 4.13 13.85
N GLY A 56 -9.25 4.70 13.94
CA GLY A 56 -8.98 6.09 13.55
C GLY A 56 -9.00 6.33 12.03
N LEU A 57 -9.00 5.27 11.21
CA LEU A 57 -9.14 5.37 9.76
C LEU A 57 -10.61 5.25 9.36
N ASP A 58 -11.09 6.24 8.63
CA ASP A 58 -12.50 6.41 8.26
C ASP A 58 -12.94 5.54 7.09
N ASN A 59 -12.38 4.33 6.90
CA ASN A 59 -12.63 3.47 5.74
C ASN A 59 -14.13 3.37 5.35
N GLY A 60 -14.43 3.54 4.07
CA GLY A 60 -15.80 3.57 3.58
C GLY A 60 -16.04 2.80 2.29
N VAL A 61 -17.31 2.75 1.91
CA VAL A 61 -17.80 2.25 0.62
C VAL A 61 -18.28 3.43 -0.20
N MET A 62 -18.06 3.37 -1.50
CA MET A 62 -18.49 4.39 -2.46
C MET A 62 -19.22 3.73 -3.62
N ILE A 63 -20.38 4.28 -3.95
CA ILE A 63 -21.25 3.81 -5.03
C ILE A 63 -21.50 4.99 -5.97
N PHE A 64 -21.38 4.71 -7.27
CA PHE A 64 -21.68 5.65 -8.34
C PHE A 64 -22.97 5.24 -9.06
N ASP A 65 -23.91 6.16 -9.16
CA ASP A 65 -25.11 6.04 -9.98
C ASP A 65 -25.04 7.08 -11.10
N ASN A 66 -24.65 6.61 -12.30
CA ASN A 66 -24.52 7.43 -13.52
C ASN A 66 -23.80 8.78 -13.31
N TYR A 67 -22.76 8.77 -12.46
CA TYR A 67 -22.02 9.98 -12.10
C TYR A 67 -21.12 10.45 -13.26
N ALA A 68 -21.44 11.61 -13.83
CA ALA A 68 -20.70 12.18 -14.95
C ALA A 68 -19.54 13.07 -14.48
N VAL A 69 -18.38 12.90 -15.12
CA VAL A 69 -17.18 13.70 -14.90
C VAL A 69 -16.54 14.07 -16.22
N GLY A 70 -15.70 15.11 -16.22
CA GLY A 70 -14.97 15.52 -17.41
C GLY A 70 -13.92 14.48 -17.85
N ARG A 71 -13.60 14.47 -19.14
CA ARG A 71 -12.59 13.58 -19.74
C ARG A 71 -11.21 13.78 -19.10
N GLU A 72 -10.91 15.00 -18.68
CA GLU A 72 -9.68 15.39 -17.99
C GLU A 72 -9.47 14.70 -16.63
N CYS A 73 -10.50 14.10 -16.05
CA CYS A 73 -10.36 13.27 -14.86
C CYS A 73 -9.56 11.98 -15.14
N LEU A 74 -9.42 11.55 -16.40
CA LEU A 74 -8.63 10.37 -16.77
C LEU A 74 -7.12 10.64 -16.61
N LEU A 75 -6.43 9.76 -15.88
CA LEU A 75 -4.97 9.79 -15.83
C LEU A 75 -4.36 9.23 -17.11
N SER A 76 -3.91 10.12 -17.99
CA SER A 76 -3.60 9.79 -19.38
C SER A 76 -2.20 9.20 -19.65
N LYS A 77 -1.45 8.79 -18.61
CA LYS A 77 -0.04 8.35 -18.76
C LYS A 77 0.09 7.04 -19.55
N THR A 78 -0.79 6.09 -19.30
CA THR A 78 -0.75 4.73 -19.90
C THR A 78 -1.79 4.52 -21.00
N GLY A 79 -2.74 5.45 -21.12
CA GLY A 79 -3.85 5.41 -22.06
C GLY A 79 -4.63 6.71 -22.01
N ASN A 80 -5.03 7.26 -23.15
CA ASN A 80 -5.74 8.53 -23.24
C ASN A 80 -6.94 8.42 -24.18
N ILE A 81 -7.86 9.39 -24.08
CA ILE A 81 -9.01 9.52 -24.95
C ILE A 81 -8.91 10.88 -25.65
N THR A 82 -9.00 10.88 -26.97
CA THR A 82 -9.02 12.11 -27.77
C THR A 82 -10.34 12.86 -27.61
N PRO A 83 -10.43 14.15 -27.97
CA PRO A 83 -11.70 14.91 -27.88
C PRO A 83 -12.85 14.30 -28.69
N ASP A 84 -12.55 13.58 -29.78
CA ASP A 84 -13.51 12.83 -30.60
C ASP A 84 -13.85 11.44 -30.04
N GLY A 85 -13.35 11.08 -28.85
CA GLY A 85 -13.72 9.87 -28.13
C GLY A 85 -12.92 8.62 -28.50
N ARG A 86 -11.82 8.74 -29.26
CA ARG A 86 -10.97 7.60 -29.63
C ARG A 86 -9.95 7.28 -28.56
N TYR A 87 -9.78 6.00 -28.27
CA TYR A 87 -8.74 5.53 -27.37
C TYR A 87 -7.36 5.56 -28.04
N VAL A 88 -6.35 6.06 -27.34
CA VAL A 88 -4.95 6.08 -27.79
C VAL A 88 -4.01 5.64 -26.67
N SER A 89 -2.99 4.85 -27.01
CA SER A 89 -2.04 4.30 -26.05
C SER A 89 -0.66 4.16 -26.68
N ALA A 90 0.39 4.51 -25.93
CA ALA A 90 1.76 4.20 -26.33
C ALA A 90 2.11 2.70 -26.19
N TYR A 91 1.32 1.96 -25.39
CA TYR A 91 1.47 0.52 -25.23
C TYR A 91 0.66 -0.21 -26.29
N LYS A 92 1.34 -1.00 -27.13
CA LYS A 92 0.72 -1.91 -28.09
C LYS A 92 0.13 -3.17 -27.43
N ASP A 93 0.77 -3.63 -26.35
CA ASP A 93 0.37 -4.81 -25.60
C ASP A 93 -0.45 -4.41 -24.36
N PRO A 94 -1.74 -4.80 -24.27
CA PRO A 94 -2.60 -4.53 -23.13
C PRO A 94 -2.04 -5.05 -21.79
N ASN A 95 -1.32 -6.19 -21.78
CA ASN A 95 -0.76 -6.77 -20.57
C ASN A 95 0.39 -5.93 -20.02
N LYS A 96 1.25 -5.41 -20.91
CA LYS A 96 2.34 -4.49 -20.51
C LYS A 96 1.79 -3.18 -19.96
N ARG A 97 0.71 -2.66 -20.53
CA ARG A 97 0.01 -1.47 -20.03
C ARG A 97 -0.57 -1.69 -18.62
N PHE A 98 -1.19 -2.84 -18.42
CA PHE A 98 -1.73 -3.21 -17.11
C PHE A 98 -0.61 -3.33 -16.06
N GLY A 99 0.48 -4.03 -16.39
CA GLY A 99 1.67 -4.11 -15.53
C GLY A 99 2.26 -2.74 -15.19
N ALA A 100 2.37 -1.83 -16.16
CA ALA A 100 2.83 -0.46 -15.93
C ALA A 100 1.91 0.33 -14.99
N SER A 101 0.59 0.13 -15.09
CA SER A 101 -0.41 0.78 -14.22
C SER A 101 -0.36 0.23 -12.79
N LEU A 102 0.07 -1.02 -12.60
CA LEU A 102 0.27 -1.66 -11.30
C LEU A 102 1.67 -1.42 -10.70
N GLY A 103 2.59 -0.76 -11.42
CA GLY A 103 3.97 -0.55 -10.94
C GLY A 103 4.07 0.13 -9.57
N ASN A 104 3.08 0.97 -9.22
CA ASN A 104 2.99 1.61 -7.91
C ASN A 104 2.78 0.62 -6.74
N LEU A 105 2.27 -0.60 -7.00
CA LEU A 105 2.10 -1.61 -5.95
C LEU A 105 3.44 -2.09 -5.39
N SER A 106 4.52 -2.00 -6.15
CA SER A 106 5.87 -2.35 -5.66
C SER A 106 6.31 -1.42 -4.53
N ALA A 107 5.99 -0.13 -4.60
CA ALA A 107 6.28 0.84 -3.53
C ALA A 107 5.58 0.47 -2.22
N ALA A 108 4.29 0.10 -2.31
CA ALA A 108 3.53 -0.31 -1.14
C ALA A 108 4.10 -1.59 -0.50
N ARG A 109 4.51 -2.57 -1.32
CA ARG A 109 5.11 -3.83 -0.86
C ARG A 109 6.42 -3.62 -0.14
N THR A 110 7.32 -2.77 -0.66
CA THR A 110 8.58 -2.46 0.03
C THR A 110 8.33 -1.76 1.36
N GLY A 111 7.34 -0.87 1.42
CA GLY A 111 6.88 -0.25 2.68
C GLY A 111 6.32 -1.26 3.70
N ILE A 112 5.56 -2.27 3.27
CA ILE A 112 5.03 -3.31 4.16
C ILE A 112 6.16 -4.09 4.85
N VAL A 113 7.24 -4.42 4.14
CA VAL A 113 8.40 -5.10 4.74
C VAL A 113 8.99 -4.26 5.89
N GLN A 114 9.10 -2.95 5.70
CA GLN A 114 9.59 -2.02 6.72
C GLN A 114 8.66 -1.96 7.94
N PHE A 115 7.34 -1.88 7.72
CA PHE A 115 6.36 -1.90 8.82
C PHE A 115 6.43 -3.21 9.61
N CYS A 116 6.59 -4.35 8.94
CA CYS A 116 6.78 -5.63 9.59
C CYS A 116 8.04 -5.64 10.48
N ALA A 117 9.17 -5.15 9.97
CA ALA A 117 10.41 -5.06 10.76
C ALA A 117 10.24 -4.16 11.99
N ALA A 118 9.63 -2.98 11.83
CA ALA A 118 9.37 -2.05 12.94
C ALA A 118 8.43 -2.65 14.01
N ASN A 119 7.38 -3.34 13.58
CA ASN A 119 6.44 -4.02 14.48
C ASN A 119 7.13 -5.17 15.24
N MET A 120 7.95 -5.97 14.56
CA MET A 120 8.73 -7.03 15.20
C MET A 120 9.69 -6.47 16.24
N CYS A 121 10.48 -5.45 15.91
CA CYS A 121 11.40 -4.80 16.86
C CYS A 121 10.65 -4.29 18.09
N SER A 122 9.49 -3.66 17.90
CA SER A 122 8.68 -3.12 18.99
C SER A 122 8.12 -4.23 19.90
N ALA A 123 7.47 -5.23 19.32
CA ALA A 123 6.86 -6.33 20.07
C ALA A 123 7.91 -7.18 20.82
N LEU A 124 9.03 -7.50 20.16
CA LEU A 124 10.10 -8.30 20.76
C LEU A 124 10.84 -7.53 21.85
N ALA A 125 11.07 -6.23 21.68
CA ALA A 125 11.67 -5.41 22.74
C ALA A 125 10.82 -5.45 24.02
N ILE A 126 9.50 -5.33 23.90
CA ILE A 126 8.57 -5.45 25.03
C ILE A 126 8.66 -6.85 25.64
N ALA A 127 8.52 -7.91 24.83
CA ALA A 127 8.49 -9.28 25.30
C ALA A 127 9.80 -9.70 26.00
N ILE A 128 10.95 -9.35 25.44
CA ILE A 128 12.27 -9.68 25.99
C ILE A 128 12.53 -8.92 27.30
N ARG A 129 12.28 -7.61 27.33
CA ARG A 129 12.44 -6.80 28.54
C ARG A 129 11.54 -7.29 29.66
N TYR A 130 10.28 -7.59 29.36
CA TYR A 130 9.37 -8.16 30.36
C TYR A 130 9.83 -9.55 30.83
N SER A 131 10.29 -10.41 29.92
CA SER A 131 10.79 -11.75 30.27
C SER A 131 12.04 -11.72 31.17
N ALA A 132 12.86 -10.68 31.06
CA ALA A 132 14.05 -10.51 31.89
C ALA A 132 13.75 -10.08 33.33
N VAL A 133 12.60 -9.46 33.58
CA VAL A 133 12.22 -8.99 34.93
C VAL A 133 11.12 -9.84 35.57
N ARG A 134 10.25 -10.47 34.76
CA ARG A 134 9.20 -11.36 35.26
C ARG A 134 9.83 -12.63 35.79
N ARG A 135 9.65 -12.91 37.08
CA ARG A 135 10.07 -14.15 37.73
C ARG A 135 8.86 -15.06 37.94
N GLN A 136 9.04 -16.35 37.71
CA GLN A 136 8.02 -17.37 37.95
C GLN A 136 8.65 -18.76 37.93
N PHE A 137 8.36 -19.56 38.98
CA PHE A 137 9.00 -20.85 39.23
C PHE A 137 10.51 -20.75 39.51
N GLY A 138 11.14 -21.87 39.86
CA GLY A 138 12.53 -21.94 40.28
C GLY A 138 12.78 -23.13 41.19
N ASN A 139 14.01 -23.28 41.68
CA ASN A 139 14.31 -24.30 42.67
C ASN A 139 13.65 -23.97 44.01
N ALA A 140 13.18 -24.99 44.72
CA ALA A 140 12.57 -24.81 46.03
C ALA A 140 13.57 -24.21 47.02
N GLY A 141 13.19 -23.12 47.68
CA GLY A 141 14.05 -22.41 48.65
C GLY A 141 14.99 -21.37 48.02
N GLU A 142 14.99 -21.21 46.70
CA GLU A 142 15.74 -20.16 45.99
C GLU A 142 14.81 -19.04 45.51
N GLN A 143 15.39 -17.90 45.13
CA GLN A 143 14.63 -16.84 44.47
C GLN A 143 14.14 -17.33 43.10
N GLU A 144 12.88 -17.05 42.77
CA GLU A 144 12.31 -17.41 41.46
C GLU A 144 13.19 -16.91 40.30
N LEU A 145 13.32 -17.72 39.25
CA LEU A 145 14.13 -17.39 38.09
C LEU A 145 13.36 -16.44 37.14
N PRO A 146 14.03 -15.45 36.52
CA PRO A 146 13.44 -14.71 35.41
C PRO A 146 12.99 -15.66 34.30
N VAL A 147 11.82 -15.43 33.72
CA VAL A 147 11.26 -16.38 32.76
C VAL A 147 12.09 -16.50 31.48
N ILE A 148 12.94 -15.51 31.17
CA ILE A 148 13.90 -15.58 30.06
C ILE A 148 15.00 -16.63 30.25
N GLU A 149 15.25 -17.11 31.47
CA GLU A 149 16.24 -18.15 31.74
C GLU A 149 15.78 -19.54 31.27
N TYR A 150 14.47 -19.73 31.07
CA TYR A 150 13.93 -21.00 30.57
C TYR A 150 14.14 -21.13 29.06
N GLN A 151 14.75 -22.24 28.64
CA GLN A 151 15.03 -22.54 27.23
C GLN A 151 13.77 -22.46 26.34
N MET A 152 12.60 -22.86 26.85
CA MET A 152 11.35 -22.74 26.11
C MET A 152 10.98 -21.28 25.81
N GLN A 153 11.23 -20.36 26.76
CA GLN A 153 10.98 -18.93 26.55
C GLN A 153 12.01 -18.33 25.59
N GLN A 154 13.29 -18.73 25.70
CA GLN A 154 14.34 -18.34 24.78
C GLN A 154 14.04 -18.79 23.34
N TRP A 155 13.63 -20.04 23.15
CA TRP A 155 13.27 -20.59 21.85
C TRP A 155 12.06 -19.88 21.22
N ARG A 156 11.12 -19.39 22.03
CA ARG A 156 9.97 -18.58 21.57
C ARG A 156 10.33 -17.14 21.21
N LEU A 157 11.48 -16.60 21.63
CA LEU A 157 11.81 -15.18 21.45
C LEU A 157 13.07 -14.96 20.59
N PHE A 158 14.17 -15.64 20.88
CA PHE A 158 15.47 -15.37 20.26
C PHE A 158 15.54 -15.66 18.76
N PRO A 159 14.90 -16.71 18.22
CA PRO A 159 14.83 -16.88 16.77
C PRO A 159 14.13 -15.72 16.07
N TYR A 160 13.07 -15.16 16.67
CA TYR A 160 12.36 -14.01 16.11
C TYR A 160 13.14 -12.70 16.30
N LEU A 161 13.94 -12.58 17.36
CA LEU A 161 14.90 -11.48 17.50
C LEU A 161 15.92 -11.50 16.36
N ALA A 162 16.52 -12.65 16.08
CA ALA A 162 17.44 -12.80 14.94
C ALA A 162 16.73 -12.47 13.61
N ALA A 163 15.51 -12.99 13.42
CA ALA A 163 14.70 -12.69 12.24
C ALA A 163 14.39 -11.19 12.10
N ALA A 164 14.13 -10.48 13.20
CA ALA A 164 13.87 -9.04 13.17
C ALA A 164 15.06 -8.24 12.63
N TYR A 165 16.30 -8.60 13.03
CA TYR A 165 17.51 -7.98 12.47
C TYR A 165 17.63 -8.26 10.96
N VAL A 166 17.45 -9.53 10.54
CA VAL A 166 17.50 -9.89 9.12
C VAL A 166 16.45 -9.14 8.32
N MET A 167 15.19 -9.13 8.77
CA MET A 167 14.09 -8.42 8.13
C MET A 167 14.35 -6.92 8.03
N LYS A 168 14.99 -6.31 9.04
CA LYS A 168 15.37 -4.89 9.01
C LYS A 168 16.40 -4.62 7.92
N PHE A 169 17.50 -5.39 7.89
CA PHE A 169 18.58 -5.18 6.92
C PHE A 169 18.11 -5.43 5.48
N VAL A 170 17.42 -6.56 5.25
CA VAL A 170 16.89 -6.91 3.93
C VAL A 170 15.82 -5.91 3.50
N GLY A 171 14.94 -5.52 4.42
CA GLY A 171 13.92 -4.49 4.16
C GLY A 171 14.53 -3.16 3.76
N ASP A 172 15.60 -2.72 4.44
CA ASP A 172 16.32 -1.48 4.12
C ASP A 172 16.94 -1.57 2.74
N GLN A 173 17.61 -2.68 2.43
CA GLN A 173 18.23 -2.87 1.12
C GLN A 173 17.20 -2.87 -0.01
N ILE A 174 16.09 -3.60 0.13
CA ILE A 174 15.00 -3.62 -0.86
C ILE A 174 14.41 -2.23 -1.04
N TYR A 175 14.20 -1.49 0.05
CA TYR A 175 13.67 -0.13 -0.02
C TYR A 175 14.63 0.82 -0.74
N GLN A 176 15.93 0.78 -0.45
CA GLN A 176 16.93 1.61 -1.13
C GLN A 176 17.04 1.28 -2.62
N ASN A 177 17.00 -0.01 -2.97
CA ASN A 177 16.97 -0.43 -4.37
C ASN A 177 15.72 0.11 -5.08
N PHE A 178 14.57 0.05 -4.42
CA PHE A 178 13.31 0.58 -4.96
C PHE A 178 13.36 2.10 -5.16
N VAL A 179 13.86 2.85 -4.18
CA VAL A 179 14.04 4.30 -4.30
C VAL A 179 14.97 4.65 -5.45
N THR A 180 16.08 3.93 -5.59
CA THR A 180 17.03 4.12 -6.69
C THR A 180 16.37 3.87 -8.04
N PHE A 181 15.62 2.77 -8.17
CA PHE A 181 14.83 2.46 -9.36
C PHE A 181 13.75 3.52 -9.64
N ALA A 182 13.05 4.00 -8.62
CA ALA A 182 12.00 5.00 -8.79
C ALA A 182 12.57 6.34 -9.25
N MET A 183 13.71 6.76 -8.70
CA MET A 183 14.39 8.01 -9.08
C MET A 183 14.97 7.92 -10.50
N SER A 184 15.47 6.77 -10.92
CA SER A 184 15.99 6.59 -12.28
C SER A 184 14.92 6.72 -13.36
N GLN A 185 13.65 6.44 -13.05
CA GLN A 185 12.52 6.66 -13.98
C GLN A 185 12.28 8.15 -14.30
N PHE A 186 12.75 9.07 -13.46
CA PHE A 186 12.67 10.51 -13.70
C PHE A 186 13.92 11.09 -14.37
N ASN A 187 14.96 10.28 -14.54
CA ASN A 187 16.20 10.71 -15.18
C ASN A 187 16.14 10.42 -16.69
N PRO A 188 16.11 11.46 -17.56
CA PRO A 188 16.03 11.28 -19.01
C PRO A 188 17.30 10.65 -19.62
N ASP A 189 18.43 10.68 -18.90
CA ASP A 189 19.71 10.15 -19.38
C ASP A 189 19.82 8.62 -19.25
N ILE A 190 18.90 7.99 -18.51
CA ILE A 190 18.90 6.55 -18.30
C ILE A 190 18.00 5.87 -19.33
N SER A 191 18.57 4.93 -20.10
CA SER A 191 17.84 4.22 -21.14
C SER A 191 16.72 3.34 -20.57
N LYS A 192 15.65 3.14 -21.34
CA LYS A 192 14.53 2.28 -20.96
C LYS A 192 14.95 0.81 -20.77
N ASP A 193 15.97 0.36 -21.48
CA ASP A 193 16.50 -1.00 -21.35
C ASP A 193 17.28 -1.16 -20.04
N THR A 194 18.05 -0.14 -19.63
CA THR A 194 18.70 -0.10 -18.32
C THR A 194 17.67 -0.03 -17.19
N LEU A 195 16.58 0.70 -17.36
CA LEU A 195 15.48 0.71 -16.38
C LEU A 195 14.81 -0.66 -16.26
N ALA A 196 14.65 -1.40 -17.37
CA ALA A 196 14.06 -2.72 -17.36
C ALA A 196 14.91 -3.75 -16.60
N THR A 197 16.24 -3.63 -16.63
CA THR A 197 17.15 -4.52 -15.87
C THR A 197 17.26 -4.16 -14.38
N MET A 198 16.89 -2.93 -14.01
CA MET A 198 16.80 -2.48 -12.61
C MET A 198 15.47 -2.86 -11.93
N GLY A 199 14.51 -3.42 -12.67
CA GLY A 199 13.22 -3.85 -12.13
C GLY A 199 13.42 -4.90 -11.03
N ILE A 200 12.79 -4.65 -9.87
CA ILE A 200 12.70 -5.59 -8.73
C ILE A 200 11.54 -6.55 -8.96
#